data_AF-A0A6H5K6F4-F1
#
_entry.id   AF-A0A6H5K6F4-F1
#
_cell.length_a   1.000
_cell.length_b   1.000
_cell.length_c   1.000
_cell.angle_alpha   90.00
_cell.angle_beta   90.00
_cell.angle_gamma   90.00
#
_symmetry.space_group_name_H-M   'P 1'
#
loop_
_entity.id
_entity.type
_entity.pdbx_description
1 polymer ?
#
loop_
_entity_poly.entity_id
_entity_poly.type
_entity_poly.pdbx_seq_one_letter_code
_entity_poly.pdbx_strand_id
1 'polypeptide(L)' 'MSHCRVTVEWGFKEMTGKWAFVNMKPQQKFLLSPVAKQYLVATLLSNWHSCMNGGNEISQYFGVVPPTFEEYVAV' A
#
# COMPACT_ATOMS: atom_id res chain seq x y z
N MET A 1 -1.88 -12.99 -16.86
CA MET A 1 -1.03 -12.27 -15.86
C MET A 1 -0.77 -13.22 -14.71
N SER A 2 0.44 -13.28 -14.15
CA SER A 2 0.69 -14.14 -12.98
C SER A 2 0.10 -13.50 -11.72
N HIS A 3 -0.43 -14.31 -10.80
CA HIS A 3 -1.03 -13.83 -9.54
C HIS A 3 -0.09 -12.89 -8.78
N CYS A 4 1.20 -13.23 -8.67
CA CYS A 4 2.20 -12.40 -7.99
C CYS A 4 2.34 -11.01 -8.61
N ARG A 5 2.29 -10.90 -9.94
CA ARG A 5 2.40 -9.60 -10.62
C ARG A 5 1.16 -8.74 -10.37
N VAL A 6 -0.02 -9.36 -10.41
CA VAL A 6 -1.30 -8.67 -10.15
C VAL A 6 -1.30 -8.05 -8.75
N THR A 7 -0.88 -8.81 -7.73
CA THR A 7 -0.82 -8.30 -6.35
C THR A 7 0.09 -7.08 -6.22
N VAL A 8 1.27 -7.12 -6.85
CA VAL A 8 2.23 -6.00 -6.81
C VAL A 8 1.68 -4.77 -7.52
N GLU A 9 1.22 -4.91 -8.76
CA GLU A 9 0.71 -3.79 -9.55
C GLU A 9 -0.51 -3.13 -8.88
N TRP A 10 -1.42 -3.94 -8.34
CA TRP A 10 -2.61 -3.44 -7.65
C TRP A 10 -2.24 -2.76 -6.33
N GLY A 11 -1.26 -3.28 -5.59
CA GLY A 11 -0.74 -2.62 -4.39
C GLY A 11 -0.15 -1.23 -4.69
N PHE A 12 0.61 -1.10 -5.78
CA PHE A 12 1.11 0.22 -6.22
C PHE A 12 -0.01 1.16 -6.62
N LYS A 13 -1.00 0.69 -7.38
CA LYS A 13 -2.19 1.48 -7.74
C LYS A 13 -2.92 1.99 -6.49
N GLU A 14 -3.12 1.14 -5.50
CA GLU A 14 -3.79 1.49 -4.24
C GLU A 14 -3.02 2.58 -3.47
N MET A 15 -1.70 2.41 -3.28
CA MET A 15 -0.87 3.39 -2.57
C MET A 15 -0.84 4.74 -3.29
N THR A 16 -0.62 4.73 -4.60
CA THR A 16 -0.54 5.97 -5.40
C THR A 16 -1.88 6.68 -5.55
N GLY A 17 -3.00 5.94 -5.46
CA GLY A 17 -4.35 6.49 -5.43
C GLY A 17 -4.70 7.16 -4.10
N LYS A 18 -4.24 6.60 -2.98
CA LYS A 18 -4.52 7.15 -1.63
C LYS A 18 -3.58 8.29 -1.22
N TRP A 19 -2.30 8.19 -1.58
CA TRP A 19 -1.25 9.02 -0.99
C TRP A 19 -0.58 9.90 -2.06
N ALA A 20 -0.96 11.18 -2.10
CA ALA A 20 -0.44 12.12 -3.09
C ALA A 20 1.09 12.25 -3.06
N PHE A 21 1.71 12.17 -1.88
CA PHE A 21 3.15 12.38 -1.72
C PHE A 21 4.02 11.33 -2.43
N VAL A 22 3.53 10.11 -2.70
CA VAL A 22 4.24 9.11 -3.52
C VAL A 22 3.92 9.18 -5.01
N ASN A 23 2.87 9.91 -5.40
CA ASN A 23 2.42 10.03 -6.79
C ASN A 23 2.91 11.35 -7.46
N MET A 24 3.27 12.36 -6.67
CA MET A 24 3.73 13.65 -7.19
C MET A 24 5.15 13.56 -7.76
N LYS A 25 5.26 13.39 -9.09
CA LYS A 25 6.54 13.35 -9.82
C LYS A 25 7.56 14.43 -9.43
N PRO A 26 7.20 15.71 -9.24
CA PRO A 26 8.17 16.73 -8.83
C PRO A 26 8.76 16.51 -7.44
N GLN A 27 8.08 15.75 -6.57
CA GLN A 27 8.51 15.45 -5.20
C GLN A 27 9.27 14.10 -5.09
N GLN A 28 9.14 13.24 -6.11
CA GLN A 28 9.77 11.91 -6.17
C GLN A 28 11.11 11.99 -6.93
N LYS A 29 12.10 12.62 -6.32
CA LYS A 29 13.44 12.82 -6.91
C LYS A 29 14.45 11.87 -6.28
N PHE A 30 15.00 10.98 -7.08
CA PHE A 30 16.08 10.09 -6.63
C PHE A 30 17.25 10.90 -6.06
N LEU A 31 17.79 10.47 -4.91
CA LEU A 31 18.87 11.13 -4.15
C LEU A 31 18.57 12.54 -3.61
N LEU A 32 17.43 13.14 -3.94
CA LEU A 32 17.04 14.50 -3.50
C LEU A 32 15.82 14.48 -2.59
N SER A 33 15.05 13.41 -2.59
CA SER A 33 13.97 13.16 -1.65
C SER A 33 14.05 11.74 -1.09
N PRO A 34 13.49 11.50 0.10
CA PRO A 34 13.54 10.19 0.75
C PRO A 34 12.49 9.24 0.15
N VAL A 35 12.58 8.99 -1.17
CA VAL A 35 11.61 8.19 -1.97
C VAL A 35 11.31 6.85 -1.29
N ALA A 36 12.34 6.09 -0.92
CA ALA A 36 12.16 4.78 -0.28
C ALA A 36 11.36 4.88 1.03
N LYS A 37 11.66 5.88 1.88
CA LYS A 37 10.96 6.10 3.14
C LYS A 37 9.51 6.48 2.91
N GLN A 38 9.23 7.31 1.90
CA GLN A 38 7.87 7.70 1.55
C GLN A 38 7.04 6.48 1.12
N TYR A 39 7.59 5.60 0.27
CA TYR A 39 6.90 4.37 -0.11
C TYR A 39 6.67 3.43 1.08
N LEU A 40 7.65 3.26 1.98
CA LEU A 40 7.46 2.47 3.21
C LEU A 40 6.31 3.00 4.07
N VAL A 41 6.25 4.32 4.29
CA VAL A 41 5.16 4.95 5.04
C VAL A 41 3.82 4.78 4.31
N ALA A 42 3.77 4.98 2.99
CA ALA A 42 2.56 4.78 2.20
C ALA A 42 2.07 3.32 2.26
N THR A 43 2.96 2.34 2.21
CA THR A 43 2.61 0.92 2.38
C THR A 43 2.04 0.66 3.77
N LEU A 44 2.70 1.16 4.82
CA LEU A 44 2.23 0.99 6.20
C LEU A 44 0.81 1.56 6.38
N LEU A 45 0.59 2.80 5.95
CA LEU A 45 -0.71 3.46 6.05
C LEU A 45 -1.78 2.78 5.20
N SER A 46 -1.43 2.28 4.01
CA SER A 46 -2.36 1.49 3.17
C SER A 46 -2.76 0.18 3.83
N ASN A 47 -1.83 -0.50 4.50
CA ASN A 47 -2.13 -1.72 5.23
C ASN A 47 -3.03 -1.45 6.45
N TRP A 48 -2.74 -0.40 7.22
CA TRP A 48 -3.61 0.05 8.32
C TRP A 48 -5.02 0.34 7.83
N HIS A 49 -5.15 1.11 6.74
CA HIS A 49 -6.45 1.40 6.13
C HIS A 49 -7.17 0.14 5.65
N SER A 50 -6.44 -0.86 5.12
CA SER A 50 -7.04 -2.14 4.73
C SER A 50 -7.54 -2.94 5.94
N CYS A 51 -6.80 -2.94 7.06
CA CYS A 51 -7.18 -3.64 8.29
C CYS A 51 -8.42 -2.97 8.93
N MET A 52 -8.40 -1.64 9.06
CA MET A 52 -9.52 -0.88 9.64
C MET A 52 -10.82 -1.02 8.83
N ASN A 53 -10.72 -1.20 7.51
CA ASN A 53 -11.88 -1.40 6.65
C ASN A 53 -12.32 -2.86 6.54
N GLY A 54 -11.61 -3.79 7.18
CA GLY A 54 -11.84 -5.23 7.04
C GLY A 54 -11.54 -5.78 5.63
N GLY A 55 -10.81 -5.03 4.81
CA GLY A 55 -10.44 -5.43 3.45
C GLY A 55 -10.24 -4.28 2.49
N ASN A 56 -9.86 -4.65 1.27
CA ASN A 56 -9.87 -3.81 0.08
C ASN A 56 -10.20 -4.66 -1.15
N GLU A 57 -10.28 -4.03 -2.33
CA GLU A 57 -10.59 -4.74 -3.59
C GLU A 57 -9.56 -5.84 -3.89
N ILE A 58 -8.29 -5.65 -3.49
CA ILE A 58 -7.21 -6.63 -3.67
C ILE A 58 -7.49 -7.86 -2.80
N SER A 59 -7.76 -7.66 -1.51
CA SER A 59 -8.00 -8.74 -0.56
C SER A 59 -9.25 -9.53 -0.94
N GLN A 60 -10.30 -8.85 -1.42
CA GLN A 60 -11.51 -9.48 -1.96
C GLN A 60 -11.21 -10.32 -3.21
N TYR A 61 -10.45 -9.78 -4.16
CA TYR A 61 -10.08 -10.49 -5.39
C TYR A 61 -9.28 -11.78 -5.11
N PHE A 62 -8.36 -11.74 -4.15
CA PHE A 62 -7.55 -12.89 -3.77
C PHE A 62 -8.20 -13.79 -2.69
N GLY A 63 -9.38 -13.43 -2.17
CA GLY A 63 -10.04 -14.19 -1.10
C GLY A 63 -9.25 -14.21 0.21
N VAL A 64 -8.49 -13.15 0.50
CA VAL A 64 -7.67 -13.02 1.70
C VAL A 64 -8.37 -12.11 2.70
N VAL A 65 -8.57 -12.60 3.92
CA VAL A 65 -9.08 -11.81 5.03
C VAL A 65 -7.89 -11.06 5.65
N PRO A 66 -7.92 -9.72 5.72
CA PRO A 66 -6.85 -8.98 6.39
C PRO A 66 -6.91 -9.22 7.92
N PRO A 67 -5.79 -9.06 8.62
CA PRO A 67 -5.78 -9.04 10.08
C PRO A 67 -6.57 -7.82 10.60
N THR A 68 -6.92 -7.86 11.87
CA THR A 68 -7.36 -6.66 12.60
C THR A 68 -6.24 -5.64 12.69
N PHE A 69 -6.59 -4.38 12.96
CA PHE A 69 -5.59 -3.33 13.10
C PHE A 69 -4.64 -3.61 14.28
N GLU A 70 -5.18 -4.12 15.38
CA GLU A 70 -4.45 -4.49 16.60
C GLU A 70 -3.44 -5.61 16.32
N GLU A 71 -3.86 -6.67 15.61
CA GLU A 71 -2.98 -7.76 15.19
C GLU A 71 -1.85 -7.27 14.27
N TYR A 72 -2.16 -6.31 13.38
CA TYR A 72 -1.17 -5.79 12.43
C TYR A 72 -0.09 -4.92 13.10
N VAL A 73 -0.46 -4.12 14.11
CA VAL A 73 0.47 -3.21 14.82
C VAL A 73 1.24 -3.91 15.95
N ALA A 74 0.76 -5.04 16.44
CA ALA A 74 1.44 -5.83 17.47
C ALA A 74 2.71 -6.54 16.99
N VAL A 75 3.01 -6.51 15.68
CA VAL A 75 4.20 -7.08 15.03
C VAL A 75 5.32 -6.05 14.95
#